data_AF-A0AAN6S765-F1
#
_entry.id   AF-A0AAN6S765-F1
#
_cell.length_a   1.000
_cell.length_b   1.000
_cell.length_c   1.000
_cell.angle_alpha   90.00
_cell.angle_beta   90.00
_cell.angle_gamma   90.00
#
_symmetry.space_group_name_H-M   'P 1'
#
loop_
_entity.id
_entity.type
_entity.pdbx_description
1 polymer ?
#
loop_
_entity_poly.entity_id
_entity_poly.type
_entity_poly.pdbx_seq_one_letter_code
_entity_poly.pdbx_strand_id
1 'polypeptide(L)'
;MAPTVSWRQGCQPRSPTMANGILTACQTAANDSGLAGFSTMTGRHTSRSDRQDHATTRVKTSFQTNNGTHQVAHIYMDATYTYTGHALYPNVKND
;
A
#
# COMPACT_ATOMS: atom_id res chain seq x y z
N MET A 1 2.10 -16.45 -2.65
CA MET A 1 0.74 -15.88 -2.77
C MET A 1 0.89 -14.38 -2.59
N ALA A 2 0.32 -13.56 -3.48
CA ALA A 2 0.37 -12.10 -3.35
C ALA A 2 -0.52 -11.65 -2.17
N PRO A 3 -0.18 -10.57 -1.44
CA PRO A 3 -0.99 -10.05 -0.36
C PRO A 3 -2.39 -9.64 -0.84
N THR A 4 -3.39 -9.83 0.03
CA THR A 4 -4.72 -9.26 -0.18
C THR A 4 -4.64 -7.73 -0.06
N VAL A 5 -5.06 -7.03 -1.11
CA VAL A 5 -5.05 -5.56 -1.15
C VAL A 5 -6.45 -5.01 -0.92
N SER A 6 -6.60 -4.06 -0.02
CA SER A 6 -7.88 -3.38 0.25
C SER A 6 -7.69 -1.94 0.71
N TRP A 7 -8.79 -1.19 0.77
CA TRP A 7 -8.78 0.14 1.37
C TRP A 7 -8.89 0.06 2.88
N ARG A 8 -8.13 0.90 3.60
CA ARG A 8 -8.47 1.17 5.00
C ARG A 8 -9.80 1.91 5.04
N GLN A 9 -10.69 1.52 5.95
CA GLN A 9 -12.02 2.13 6.09
C GLN A 9 -11.93 3.67 6.16
N GLY A 10 -12.70 4.35 5.31
CA GLY A 10 -12.74 5.81 5.23
C GLY A 10 -11.52 6.49 4.61
N CYS A 11 -10.51 5.74 4.16
CA CYS A 11 -9.28 6.29 3.55
C CYS A 11 -9.27 6.26 2.02
N GLN A 12 -10.32 5.71 1.39
CA GLN A 12 -10.44 5.68 -0.07
C GLN A 12 -10.72 7.09 -0.64
N PRO A 13 -10.15 7.44 -1.80
CA PRO A 13 -10.52 8.64 -2.52
C PRO A 13 -12.01 8.68 -2.86
N ARG A 14 -12.60 9.87 -2.90
CA ARG A 14 -14.00 10.06 -3.34
C ARG A 14 -14.18 9.81 -4.83
N SER A 15 -13.13 10.05 -5.63
CA SER A 15 -13.13 9.76 -7.07
C SER A 15 -12.99 8.25 -7.29
N PRO A 16 -13.98 7.59 -7.91
CA PRO A 16 -13.90 6.14 -8.18
C PRO A 16 -12.72 5.79 -9.09
N THR A 17 -12.44 6.62 -10.10
CA THR A 17 -11.29 6.42 -11.01
C THR A 17 -9.98 6.39 -10.24
N MET A 18 -9.78 7.35 -9.33
CA MET A 18 -8.58 7.43 -8.50
C MET A 18 -8.50 6.27 -7.51
N ALA A 19 -9.63 5.92 -6.88
CA ALA A 19 -9.69 4.80 -5.95
C ALA A 19 -9.37 3.46 -6.64
N ASN A 20 -9.87 3.24 -7.85
CA ASN A 20 -9.58 2.04 -8.61
C ASN A 20 -8.13 2.03 -9.11
N GLY A 21 -7.63 3.15 -9.63
CA GLY A 21 -6.25 3.28 -10.10
C GLY A 21 -5.23 2.98 -9.01
N ILE A 22 -5.38 3.59 -7.83
CA ILE A 22 -4.49 3.32 -6.69
C ILE A 22 -4.59 1.87 -6.23
N LEU A 23 -5.79 1.28 -6.22
CA LEU A 23 -5.97 -0.11 -5.82
C LEU A 23 -5.25 -1.06 -6.79
N THR A 24 -5.37 -0.82 -8.09
CA THR A 24 -4.64 -1.57 -9.13
C THR A 24 -3.13 -1.40 -8.98
N ALA A 25 -2.63 -0.18 -8.72
CA ALA A 25 -1.19 0.04 -8.46
C ALA A 25 -0.69 -0.78 -7.27
N CYS A 26 -1.45 -0.80 -6.18
CA CYS A 26 -1.14 -1.60 -4.98
C CYS A 26 -1.16 -3.11 -5.29
N GLN A 27 -2.11 -3.58 -6.10
CA GLN A 27 -2.16 -4.99 -6.55
C GLN A 27 -0.98 -5.36 -7.43
N THR A 28 -0.51 -4.46 -8.30
CA THR A 28 0.72 -4.68 -9.07
C THR A 28 1.93 -4.74 -8.15
N ALA A 29 2.06 -3.79 -7.22
CA ALA A 29 3.15 -3.76 -6.25
C ALA A 29 3.19 -5.01 -5.35
N ALA A 30 2.02 -5.55 -4.98
CA ALA A 30 1.90 -6.79 -4.22
C ALA A 30 2.55 -8.02 -4.90
N ASN A 31 2.75 -7.97 -6.22
CA ASN A 31 3.44 -9.03 -6.97
C ASN A 31 4.95 -8.77 -7.11
N ASP A 32 5.45 -7.64 -6.63
CA ASP A 32 6.88 -7.32 -6.64
C ASP A 32 7.63 -8.18 -5.61
N SER A 33 8.81 -8.66 -5.99
CA SER A 33 9.67 -9.47 -5.14
C SER A 33 10.04 -8.80 -3.81
N GLY A 34 10.14 -7.46 -3.78
CA GLY A 34 10.44 -6.69 -2.56
C GLY A 34 9.32 -6.71 -1.52
N LEU A 35 8.10 -7.10 -1.93
CA LEU A 35 6.93 -7.24 -1.07
C LEU A 35 6.47 -8.71 -0.93
N ALA A 36 7.30 -9.66 -1.37
CA ALA A 36 7.06 -11.07 -1.14
C ALA A 36 7.03 -11.38 0.37
N GLY A 37 6.04 -12.16 0.81
CA GLY A 37 5.89 -12.57 2.22
C GLY A 37 4.91 -11.73 3.05
N PHE A 38 4.42 -10.61 2.52
CA PHE A 38 3.28 -9.90 3.11
C PHE A 38 1.95 -10.55 2.67
N SER A 39 0.98 -10.61 3.57
CA SER A 39 -0.37 -11.17 3.40
C SER A 39 -1.47 -10.10 3.28
N THR A 40 -1.22 -8.86 3.70
CA THR A 40 -2.20 -7.77 3.63
C THR A 40 -1.55 -6.46 3.22
N MET A 41 -2.21 -5.67 2.38
CA MET A 41 -1.84 -4.30 2.03
C MET A 41 -3.08 -3.39 2.13
N THR A 42 -3.06 -2.40 3.03
CA THR A 42 -4.17 -1.43 3.16
C THR A 42 -3.77 -0.01 2.80
N GLY A 43 -4.35 0.55 1.73
CA GLY A 43 -4.00 1.87 1.19
C GLY A 43 -4.60 3.06 1.93
N ARG A 44 -3.84 4.17 1.97
CA ARG A 44 -4.22 5.52 2.36
C ARG A 44 -3.56 6.50 1.39
N HIS A 45 -4.34 7.40 0.78
CA HIS A 45 -3.78 8.47 -0.05
C HIS A 45 -3.24 9.61 0.83
N THR A 46 -1.97 9.99 0.66
CA THR A 46 -1.34 11.11 1.38
C THR A 46 -0.58 12.03 0.43
N SER A 47 -1.24 13.07 -0.06
CA SER A 47 -0.62 14.17 -0.81
C SER A 47 -0.59 15.44 0.05
N ARG A 48 0.53 15.70 0.72
CA ARG A 48 0.84 17.04 1.25
C ARG A 48 2.33 17.43 1.24
N SER A 49 3.26 16.48 1.14
CA SER A 49 4.70 16.81 1.24
C SER A 49 5.63 15.94 0.38
N ASP A 50 5.16 14.80 -0.15
CA ASP A 50 5.92 14.01 -1.10
C ASP A 50 5.67 14.57 -2.51
N ARG A 51 6.74 14.78 -3.28
CA ARG A 51 6.62 15.29 -4.66
C ARG A 51 6.20 14.19 -5.64
N GLN A 52 6.29 12.93 -5.23
CA GLN A 52 5.90 11.79 -6.04
C GLN A 52 4.53 11.27 -5.60
N ASP A 53 3.66 11.01 -6.56
CA ASP A 53 2.35 10.42 -6.30
C ASP A 53 2.52 9.02 -5.71
N HIS A 54 1.92 8.81 -4.54
CA HIS A 54 2.04 7.56 -3.82
C HIS A 54 0.82 7.25 -2.95
N ALA A 55 0.67 5.97 -2.62
CA ALA A 55 -0.22 5.50 -1.58
C ALA A 55 0.60 5.00 -0.40
N THR A 56 0.33 5.53 0.80
CA THR A 56 0.85 4.93 2.03
C THR A 56 0.02 3.69 2.33
N THR A 57 0.66 2.54 2.36
CA THR A 57 0.03 1.25 2.64
C THR A 57 0.53 0.67 3.96
N ARG A 58 -0.36 0.00 4.71
CA ARG A 58 0.09 -0.90 5.79
C ARG A 58 0.27 -2.28 5.20
N VAL A 59 1.46 -2.84 5.34
CA VAL A 59 1.77 -4.21 4.93
C VAL A 59 1.97 -5.10 6.15
N LYS A 60 1.47 -6.33 6.11
CA LYS A 60 1.54 -7.28 7.22
C LYS A 60 1.97 -8.66 6.74
N THR A 61 2.91 -9.29 7.42
CA THR A 61 3.12 -10.74 7.31
C THR A 61 2.08 -11.50 8.16
N SER A 62 2.02 -12.83 8.04
CA SER A 62 1.18 -13.65 8.93
C SER A 62 1.53 -13.46 10.41
N PHE A 63 2.82 -13.35 10.73
CA PHE A 63 3.29 -13.07 12.10
C PHE A 63 2.82 -11.71 12.60
N GLN A 64 2.97 -10.66 11.78
CA GLN A 64 2.55 -9.31 12.14
C GLN A 64 1.03 -9.21 12.33
N THR A 65 0.27 -9.93 11.50
CA THR A 65 -1.19 -10.04 11.64
C THR A 65 -1.58 -10.60 13.00
N ASN A 66 -0.94 -11.69 13.42
CA ASN A 66 -1.23 -12.34 14.70
C ASN A 66 -0.84 -11.47 15.92
N ASN A 67 0.15 -10.60 15.76
CA ASN A 67 0.65 -9.73 16.84
C ASN A 67 0.05 -8.32 16.84
N GLY A 68 -0.91 -8.02 15.96
CA GLY A 68 -1.50 -6.67 15.87
C GLY A 68 -0.48 -5.61 15.44
N THR A 69 0.46 -5.98 14.58
CA THR A 69 1.51 -5.09 14.07
C THR A 69 1.46 -4.96 12.55
N HIS A 70 2.11 -3.93 12.01
CA HIS A 70 2.25 -3.69 10.57
C HIS A 70 3.55 -2.95 10.25
N GLN A 71 4.01 -3.07 9.01
CA GLN A 71 4.99 -2.16 8.43
C GLN A 71 4.29 -1.15 7.52
N VAL A 72 4.95 -0.03 7.26
CA VAL A 72 4.47 0.98 6.32
C VAL A 72 5.24 0.83 5.02
N ALA A 73 4.54 0.83 3.89
CA ALA A 73 5.14 0.93 2.58
C ALA A 73 4.56 2.13 1.82
N HIS A 74 5.38 2.83 1.06
CA HIS A 74 4.91 3.76 0.04
C HIS A 74 4.89 3.03 -1.29
N ILE A 75 3.72 3.04 -1.95
CA ILE A 75 3.55 2.53 -3.31
C ILE A 75 3.52 3.73 -4.23
N TYR A 76 4.60 3.93 -4.99
CA TYR A 76 4.74 5.02 -5.94
C TYR A 76 4.03 4.69 -7.25
N MET A 77 3.44 5.73 -7.84
CA MET A 77 2.74 5.65 -9.10
C MET A 77 2.97 6.90 -9.95
N ASP A 78 2.70 6.80 -11.24
CA ASP A 78 2.64 7.96 -12.13
C ASP A 78 1.26 8.64 -12.10
N ALA A 79 1.12 9.73 -12.88
CA ALA A 79 -0.12 10.48 -12.99
C ALA A 79 -1.31 9.67 -13.56
N THR A 80 -1.05 8.50 -14.15
CA THR A 80 -2.06 7.55 -14.65
C THR A 80 -2.37 6.42 -13.67
N TYR A 81 -1.84 6.50 -12.44
CA TYR A 81 -1.92 5.46 -11.42
C TYR A 81 -1.22 4.15 -11.80
N THR A 82 -0.22 4.21 -12.68
CA THR A 82 0.61 3.05 -12.99
C THR A 82 1.69 2.90 -11.93
N TYR A 83 1.87 1.70 -11.38
CA TYR A 83 2.91 1.40 -10.39
C TYR A 83 4.31 1.65 -10.96
N THR A 84 5.11 2.45 -10.25
CA THR A 84 6.49 2.79 -10.67
C THR A 84 7.55 2.31 -9.69
N GLY A 85 7.17 1.93 -8.46
CA GLY A 85 8.08 1.42 -7.45
C GLY A 85 7.50 1.48 -6.05
N HIS A 86 8.26 1.02 -5.06
CA HIS A 86 7.85 1.08 -3.66
C HIS A 86 9.03 1.37 -2.73
N ALA A 87 8.72 1.85 -1.53
CA ALA A 87 9.67 1.96 -0.43
C ALA A 87 9.06 1.34 0.82
N LEU A 88 9.73 0.32 1.38
CA LEU A 88 9.35 -0.30 2.64
C LEU A 88 10.08 0.37 3.80
N TYR A 89 9.33 0.85 4.80
CA TYR A 89 9.94 1.40 6.00
C TYR A 89 10.27 0.27 6.98
N PRO A 90 11.48 0.27 7.59
CA PRO A 90 11.94 -0.81 8.46
C PRO A 90 11.15 -0.88 9.77
N ASN A 91 10.55 0.24 10.20
CA ASN A 91 9.86 0.32 11.48
C ASN A 91 8.53 -0.42 11.46
N VAL A 92 8.40 -1.42 12.35
CA VAL A 92 7.14 -2.08 12.68
C VAL A 92 6.35 -1.21 13.65
N LYS A 93 5.05 -1.07 13.43
CA LYS A 93 4.11 -0.29 14.25
C LYS A 93 3.00 -1.18 14.78
N ASN A 94 2.43 -0.81 15.92
CA ASN A 94 1.20 -1.41 16.43
C ASN A 94 -0.02 -0.81 15.69
N ASP A 95 -1.09 -1.59 15.55
CA ASP A 95 -2.29 -1.19 14.81
C ASP A 95 -3.16 -0.10 15.46
#